data_AF-A0A2J6MNS5-F1
#
_entry.id   AF-A0A2J6MNS5-F1
#
_cell.length_a   1.000
_cell.length_b   1.000
_cell.length_c   1.000
_cell.angle_alpha   90.00
_cell.angle_beta   90.00
_cell.angle_gamma   90.00
#
_symmetry.space_group_name_H-M   'P 1'
#
loop_
_entity.id
_entity.type
_entity.pdbx_description
1 polymer ?
#
loop_
_entity_poly.entity_id
_entity_poly.type
_entity_poly.pdbx_seq_one_letter_code
_entity_poly.pdbx_strand_id
1 'polypeptide(L)'
;MKLSRSISTVEVHTGGEAFRIVTSGLPRIPGDTIVKRRAWLRENADDIRRALMFEPRGHADMYGGYLTEPVSPGADFGIIFLHNEGYSDHCGHGVIALSTAAVELGWVERVSPETRVGIDAPCGFIEAFVKWDGEHAGDVRFVNVPSFIWKRDVTVETPSFGAVTGDIAFGGAFYFYTDGEPHGLPVRESSVEALIRFGAEVKTAANRAFPVVHPEIPEINHIYGTIIANAPRRPGSTQANCCVFADREVDRSPTGSGTGGRVAQLYLRGQLARGETIVNESIIGTVFKGRVLEETTVGEFRAVIPEVEGNAFICGFANWIIDERDPLAYGFLVR
;
A
#
# COMPACT_ATOMS: atom_id res chain seq x y z
N MET A 1 -7.32 27.01 -26.89
CA MET A 1 -7.05 25.55 -26.75
C MET A 1 -8.33 24.88 -26.29
N LYS A 2 -8.83 23.85 -26.98
CA LYS A 2 -9.94 23.03 -26.47
C LYS A 2 -9.31 22.01 -25.52
N LEU A 3 -9.31 22.31 -24.22
CA LEU A 3 -8.83 21.39 -23.19
C LEU A 3 -9.73 20.14 -23.19
N SER A 4 -9.17 18.95 -23.46
CA SER A 4 -9.93 17.70 -23.44
C SER A 4 -10.20 17.24 -22.00
N ARG A 5 -9.16 17.22 -21.15
CA ARG A 5 -9.30 16.92 -19.72
C ARG A 5 -8.20 17.62 -18.91
N SER A 6 -8.55 18.08 -17.70
CA SER A 6 -7.61 18.60 -16.70
C SER A 6 -7.87 17.89 -15.38
N ILE A 7 -6.81 17.43 -14.71
CA ILE A 7 -6.86 16.64 -13.48
C ILE A 7 -5.97 17.30 -12.44
N SER A 8 -6.52 17.66 -11.28
CA SER A 8 -5.76 18.24 -10.18
C SER A 8 -5.32 17.19 -9.18
N THR A 9 -4.10 17.34 -8.66
CA THR A 9 -3.52 16.41 -7.69
C THR A 9 -2.81 17.12 -6.56
N VAL A 10 -2.79 16.47 -5.39
CA VAL A 10 -1.82 16.73 -4.33
C VAL A 10 -0.78 15.63 -4.41
N GLU A 11 0.49 16.01 -4.54
CA GLU A 11 1.61 15.08 -4.55
C GLU A 11 2.14 14.97 -3.13
N VAL A 12 2.21 13.74 -2.62
CA VAL A 12 2.66 13.44 -1.26
C VAL A 12 3.71 12.33 -1.35
N HIS A 13 4.63 12.23 -0.40
CA HIS A 13 5.40 11.01 -0.20
C HIS A 13 5.33 10.52 1.24
N THR A 14 5.35 9.20 1.42
CA THR A 14 5.35 8.55 2.73
C THR A 14 6.56 7.64 2.82
N GLY A 15 7.53 7.93 3.69
CA GLY A 15 8.75 7.13 3.77
C GLY A 15 9.53 7.04 2.44
N GLY A 16 9.34 8.01 1.54
CA GLY A 16 9.97 8.06 0.21
C GLY A 16 9.14 7.46 -0.92
N GLU A 17 8.04 6.75 -0.60
CA GLU A 17 7.11 6.22 -1.59
C GLU A 17 6.17 7.33 -2.06
N ALA A 18 6.09 7.54 -3.37
CA ALA A 18 5.27 8.59 -3.96
C ALA A 18 3.78 8.24 -3.88
N PHE A 19 2.94 9.21 -3.55
CA PHE A 19 1.50 9.06 -3.52
C PHE A 19 0.81 10.29 -4.13
N ARG A 20 0.25 10.10 -5.33
CA ARG A 20 -0.53 11.10 -6.05
C ARG A 20 -2.00 11.02 -5.67
N ILE A 21 -2.49 12.01 -4.92
CA ILE A 21 -3.90 12.12 -4.53
C ILE A 21 -4.63 12.90 -5.62
N VAL A 22 -5.47 12.23 -6.41
CA VAL A 22 -6.32 12.88 -7.41
C VAL A 22 -7.53 13.47 -6.73
N THR A 23 -7.63 14.80 -6.76
CA THR A 23 -8.66 15.58 -6.05
C THR A 23 -9.75 16.10 -6.97
N SER A 24 -9.48 16.24 -8.27
CA SER A 24 -10.45 16.73 -9.23
C SER A 24 -10.20 16.21 -10.66
N GLY A 25 -11.20 16.31 -11.53
CA GLY A 25 -11.08 15.96 -12.96
C GLY A 25 -11.43 14.51 -13.32
N LEU A 26 -11.86 13.71 -12.34
CA LEU A 26 -12.36 12.35 -12.55
C LEU A 26 -13.81 12.36 -13.09
N PRO A 27 -14.20 11.34 -13.88
CA PRO A 27 -15.60 11.15 -14.27
C PRO A 27 -16.44 10.77 -13.05
N ARG A 28 -17.77 10.78 -13.20
CA ARG A 28 -18.66 10.21 -12.18
C ARG A 28 -18.44 8.69 -12.14
N ILE A 29 -18.10 8.16 -10.96
CA ILE A 29 -17.81 6.73 -10.77
C ILE A 29 -19.04 6.05 -10.14
N PRO A 30 -19.83 5.27 -10.89
CA PRO A 30 -20.97 4.55 -10.33
C PRO A 30 -20.54 3.43 -9.38
N GLY A 31 -21.37 3.16 -8.37
CA GLY A 31 -21.14 2.13 -7.36
C GLY A 31 -21.52 2.61 -5.97
N ASP A 32 -22.22 1.75 -5.23
CA ASP A 32 -22.64 1.94 -3.84
C ASP A 32 -21.54 1.58 -2.82
N THR A 33 -20.49 0.87 -3.25
CA THR A 33 -19.30 0.56 -2.44
C THR A 33 -18.02 0.96 -3.17
N ILE A 34 -16.94 1.21 -2.42
CA ILE A 34 -15.63 1.55 -2.98
C ILE A 34 -15.09 0.45 -3.90
N VAL A 35 -15.29 -0.82 -3.53
CA VAL A 35 -14.87 -1.96 -4.37
C VAL A 35 -15.62 -2.02 -5.71
N LYS A 36 -16.93 -1.70 -5.75
CA LYS A 36 -17.70 -1.64 -7.01
C LYS A 36 -17.26 -0.44 -7.87
N ARG A 37 -17.00 0.71 -7.25
CA ARG A 37 -16.45 1.88 -7.95
C ARG A 37 -15.10 1.58 -8.60
N ARG A 38 -14.22 0.89 -7.88
CA ARG A 38 -12.92 0.40 -8.39
C ARG A 38 -13.12 -0.54 -9.58
N ALA A 39 -14.01 -1.52 -9.46
CA ALA A 39 -14.29 -2.47 -10.55
C ALA A 39 -14.75 -1.74 -11.82
N TRP A 40 -15.64 -0.76 -11.67
CA TRP A 40 -16.11 0.06 -12.78
C TRP A 40 -14.97 0.86 -13.44
N LEU A 41 -14.10 1.50 -12.65
CA LEU A 41 -12.94 2.23 -13.17
C LEU A 41 -12.00 1.33 -13.99
N ARG A 42 -11.73 0.13 -13.50
CA ARG A 42 -10.91 -0.86 -14.20
C ARG A 42 -11.51 -1.24 -15.56
N GLU A 43 -12.82 -1.37 -15.64
CA GLU A 43 -13.52 -1.78 -16.86
C GLU A 43 -13.76 -0.63 -17.84
N ASN A 44 -13.89 0.61 -17.36
CA ASN A 44 -14.42 1.72 -18.15
C ASN A 44 -13.48 2.93 -18.28
N ALA A 45 -12.44 3.04 -17.44
CA ALA A 45 -11.64 4.26 -17.34
C ALA A 45 -10.16 4.03 -16.92
N ASP A 46 -9.57 2.89 -17.29
CA ASP A 46 -8.15 2.60 -17.01
C ASP A 46 -7.17 3.50 -17.78
N ASP A 47 -7.64 4.14 -18.85
CA ASP A 47 -6.92 5.20 -19.57
C ASP A 47 -6.46 6.32 -18.64
N ILE A 48 -7.29 6.73 -17.68
CA ILE A 48 -6.96 7.78 -16.70
C ILE A 48 -5.81 7.34 -15.80
N ARG A 49 -5.84 6.08 -15.34
CA ARG A 49 -4.78 5.53 -14.49
C ARG A 49 -3.47 5.55 -15.24
N ARG A 50 -3.44 5.02 -16.46
CA ARG A 50 -2.23 5.01 -17.30
C ARG A 50 -1.72 6.42 -17.55
N ALA A 51 -2.59 7.36 -17.92
CA ALA A 51 -2.20 8.74 -18.16
C ALA A 51 -1.51 9.42 -16.97
N LEU A 52 -1.89 9.06 -15.73
CA LEU A 52 -1.39 9.68 -14.50
C LEU A 52 -0.23 8.91 -13.85
N MET A 53 -0.20 7.58 -13.93
CA MET A 53 0.84 6.76 -13.30
C MET A 53 2.04 6.56 -14.21
N PHE A 54 1.82 6.47 -15.52
CA PHE A 54 2.89 6.20 -16.48
C PHE A 54 3.64 7.47 -16.88
N GLU A 55 4.82 7.28 -17.44
CA GLU A 55 5.53 8.37 -18.12
C GLU A 55 4.64 8.93 -19.24
N PRO A 56 4.64 10.26 -19.48
CA PRO A 56 5.58 11.26 -18.96
C PRO A 56 5.11 11.96 -17.67
N ARG A 57 3.95 11.60 -17.10
CA ARG A 57 3.39 12.30 -15.91
C ARG A 57 3.74 11.63 -14.60
N GLY A 58 3.97 10.32 -14.62
CA GLY A 58 4.49 9.52 -13.53
C GLY A 58 5.75 8.78 -13.95
N HIS A 59 5.93 7.58 -13.41
CA HIS A 59 7.04 6.68 -13.70
C HIS A 59 6.65 5.25 -13.28
N ALA A 60 7.52 4.27 -13.53
CA ALA A 60 7.25 2.86 -13.25
C ALA A 60 6.92 2.53 -11.79
N ASP A 61 7.18 3.45 -10.88
CA ASP A 61 6.98 3.32 -9.43
C ASP A 61 6.12 4.45 -8.85
N MET A 62 5.26 5.04 -9.68
CA MET A 62 4.29 6.02 -9.22
C MET A 62 3.07 5.31 -8.66
N TYR A 63 2.71 5.66 -7.44
CA TYR A 63 1.50 5.22 -6.77
C TYR A 63 0.53 6.39 -6.59
N GLY A 64 -0.77 6.11 -6.54
CA GLY A 64 -1.76 7.14 -6.29
C GLY A 64 -3.08 6.64 -5.73
N GLY A 65 -3.99 7.58 -5.56
CA GLY A 65 -5.35 7.33 -5.11
C GLY A 65 -6.34 8.31 -5.72
N TYR A 66 -7.47 7.79 -6.18
CA TYR A 66 -8.62 8.59 -6.58
C TYR A 66 -9.48 8.89 -5.38
N LEU A 67 -9.52 10.16 -4.98
CA LEU A 67 -10.40 10.62 -3.91
C LEU A 67 -11.85 10.56 -4.42
N THR A 68 -12.74 10.00 -3.61
CA THR A 68 -14.15 9.84 -3.91
C THR A 68 -14.99 10.20 -2.69
N GLU A 69 -16.29 10.38 -2.90
CA GLU A 69 -17.24 10.53 -1.79
C GLU A 69 -17.21 9.29 -0.87
N PRO A 70 -17.29 9.45 0.46
CA PRO A 70 -17.39 8.33 1.38
C PRO A 70 -18.69 7.53 1.17
N VAL A 71 -18.72 6.30 1.68
CA VAL A 71 -19.90 5.41 1.65
C VAL A 71 -20.35 4.99 3.05
N SER A 72 -19.47 5.02 4.05
CA SER A 72 -19.75 4.60 5.42
C SER A 72 -20.12 5.79 6.32
N PRO A 73 -21.05 5.62 7.29
CA PRO A 73 -21.29 6.61 8.33
C PRO A 73 -20.02 6.81 9.18
N GLY A 74 -19.37 7.97 9.03
CA GLY A 74 -18.16 8.32 9.75
C GLY A 74 -16.86 8.25 8.93
N ALA A 75 -16.92 7.95 7.63
CA ALA A 75 -15.81 8.25 6.73
C ALA A 75 -15.87 9.70 6.26
N ASP A 76 -14.71 10.35 6.25
CA ASP A 76 -14.51 11.69 5.68
C ASP A 76 -14.29 11.59 4.16
N PHE A 77 -13.63 10.51 3.71
CA PHE A 77 -13.30 10.28 2.31
C PHE A 77 -13.48 8.81 1.91
N GLY A 78 -13.76 8.57 0.63
CA GLY A 78 -13.45 7.31 -0.03
C GLY A 78 -12.16 7.43 -0.84
N ILE A 79 -11.37 6.36 -0.92
CA ILE A 79 -10.15 6.31 -1.73
C ILE A 79 -10.08 5.02 -2.55
N ILE A 80 -9.66 5.14 -3.82
CA ILE A 80 -9.38 3.99 -4.68
C ILE A 80 -7.90 4.04 -5.04
N PHE A 81 -7.13 3.07 -4.55
CA PHE A 81 -5.69 2.99 -4.76
C PHE A 81 -5.34 2.46 -6.16
N LEU A 82 -4.27 2.98 -6.74
CA LEU A 82 -3.81 2.62 -8.08
C LEU A 82 -2.29 2.77 -8.22
N HIS A 83 -1.72 1.97 -9.12
CA HIS A 83 -0.28 1.84 -9.35
C HIS A 83 0.01 1.43 -10.81
N ASN A 84 1.23 0.95 -11.09
CA ASN A 84 1.67 0.70 -12.47
C ASN A 84 0.87 -0.41 -13.20
N GLU A 85 0.42 -1.43 -12.49
CA GLU A 85 -0.30 -2.58 -13.07
C GLU A 85 -1.82 -2.40 -13.08
N GLY A 86 -2.37 -1.61 -12.14
CA GLY A 86 -3.82 -1.52 -11.98
C GLY A 86 -4.24 -0.85 -10.68
N TYR A 87 -5.25 -1.43 -10.04
CA TYR A 87 -5.88 -0.92 -8.82
C TYR A 87 -5.62 -1.86 -7.65
N SER A 88 -5.31 -1.31 -6.48
CA SER A 88 -5.01 -2.09 -5.27
C SER A 88 -6.23 -2.28 -4.37
N ASP A 89 -6.18 -3.30 -3.50
CA ASP A 89 -7.15 -3.56 -2.43
C ASP A 89 -6.93 -2.63 -1.22
N HIS A 90 -5.67 -2.40 -0.86
CA HIS A 90 -5.26 -1.58 0.28
C HIS A 90 -3.89 -0.95 0.04
N CYS A 91 -3.59 0.16 0.72
CA CYS A 91 -2.28 0.80 0.69
C CYS A 91 -2.05 1.61 1.97
N GLY A 92 -1.21 1.11 2.88
CA GLY A 92 -0.95 1.80 4.14
C GLY A 92 -0.15 3.10 4.00
N HIS A 93 0.79 3.18 3.05
CA HIS A 93 1.52 4.43 2.81
C HIS A 93 0.59 5.52 2.25
N GLY A 94 -0.42 5.12 1.45
CA GLY A 94 -1.46 5.98 0.90
C GLY A 94 -2.46 6.46 1.95
N VAL A 95 -2.80 5.62 2.93
CA VAL A 95 -3.58 6.02 4.12
C VAL A 95 -2.86 7.12 4.89
N ILE A 96 -1.56 6.94 5.15
CA ILE A 96 -0.74 7.95 5.84
C ILE A 96 -0.70 9.24 5.03
N ALA A 97 -0.41 9.16 3.72
CA ALA A 97 -0.37 10.31 2.82
C ALA A 97 -1.68 11.10 2.78
N LEU A 98 -2.82 10.41 2.59
CA LEU A 98 -4.14 11.03 2.54
C LEU A 98 -4.48 11.70 3.87
N SER A 99 -4.20 11.04 4.99
CA SER A 99 -4.49 11.58 6.32
C SER A 99 -3.67 12.84 6.61
N THR A 100 -2.36 12.81 6.29
CA THR A 100 -1.50 14.00 6.37
C THR A 100 -2.05 15.14 5.51
N ALA A 101 -2.35 14.87 4.23
CA ALA A 101 -2.88 15.90 3.34
C ALA A 101 -4.22 16.46 3.81
N ALA A 102 -5.13 15.61 4.28
CA ALA A 102 -6.44 16.03 4.78
C ALA A 102 -6.32 16.98 5.98
N VAL A 103 -5.39 16.72 6.90
CA VAL A 103 -5.17 17.57 8.07
C VAL A 103 -4.39 18.83 7.69
N GLU A 104 -3.26 18.72 6.98
CA GLU A 104 -2.46 19.90 6.61
C GLU A 104 -3.24 20.88 5.75
N LEU A 105 -4.01 20.39 4.78
CA LEU A 105 -4.79 21.23 3.85
C LEU A 105 -6.16 21.62 4.40
N GLY A 106 -6.54 21.10 5.58
CA GLY A 106 -7.79 21.48 6.27
C GLY A 106 -9.03 20.94 5.56
N TRP A 107 -8.94 19.75 4.96
CA TRP A 107 -10.09 19.04 4.41
C TRP A 107 -10.97 18.40 5.49
N VAL A 108 -10.42 18.22 6.69
CA VAL A 108 -11.13 17.82 7.91
C VAL A 108 -10.94 18.86 9.01
N GLU A 109 -11.80 18.85 10.02
CA GLU A 109 -11.64 19.70 11.20
C GLU A 109 -10.41 19.29 12.01
N ARG A 110 -9.48 20.23 12.21
CA ARG A 110 -8.22 20.00 12.92
C ARG A 110 -8.45 20.02 14.43
N VAL A 111 -8.06 18.95 15.10
CA VAL A 111 -8.13 18.78 16.56
C VAL A 111 -6.74 18.45 17.10
N SER A 112 -6.34 19.11 18.18
CA SER A 112 -5.07 18.86 18.90
C SER A 112 -5.35 18.05 20.18
N PRO A 113 -4.48 17.11 20.58
CA PRO A 113 -3.17 16.78 20.00
C PRO A 113 -3.23 15.84 18.78
N GLU A 114 -4.41 15.34 18.42
CA GLU A 114 -4.56 14.32 17.40
C GLU A 114 -5.89 14.51 16.65
N THR A 115 -5.82 14.55 15.31
CA THR A 115 -6.97 14.66 14.42
C THR A 115 -7.30 13.31 13.81
N ARG A 116 -8.56 12.91 13.89
CA ARG A 116 -9.06 11.65 13.34
C ARG A 116 -9.50 11.84 11.89
N VAL A 117 -9.18 10.86 11.04
CA VAL A 117 -9.56 10.81 9.62
C VAL A 117 -10.13 9.43 9.31
N GLY A 118 -11.40 9.36 8.94
CA GLY A 118 -12.07 8.14 8.50
C GLY A 118 -11.99 7.96 6.99
N ILE A 119 -11.56 6.78 6.53
CA ILE A 119 -11.30 6.52 5.11
C ILE A 119 -11.98 5.21 4.69
N ASP A 120 -12.85 5.28 3.69
CA ASP A 120 -13.36 4.09 3.02
C ASP A 120 -12.42 3.66 1.90
N ALA A 121 -11.88 2.44 1.98
CA ALA A 121 -11.04 1.84 0.96
C ALA A 121 -11.67 0.54 0.41
N PRO A 122 -11.14 -0.06 -0.69
CA PRO A 122 -11.67 -1.33 -1.19
C PRO A 122 -11.60 -2.47 -0.16
N CYS A 123 -10.62 -2.46 0.75
CA CYS A 123 -10.49 -3.42 1.85
C CYS A 123 -11.41 -3.16 3.05
N GLY A 124 -12.18 -2.07 3.04
CA GLY A 124 -13.06 -1.68 4.14
C GLY A 124 -12.72 -0.30 4.73
N PHE A 125 -13.41 0.02 5.83
CA PHE A 125 -13.21 1.25 6.58
C PHE A 125 -11.88 1.22 7.36
N ILE A 126 -11.14 2.32 7.29
CA ILE A 126 -9.86 2.52 7.98
C ILE A 126 -9.96 3.79 8.80
N GLU A 127 -9.47 3.72 10.02
CA GLU A 127 -9.39 4.88 10.90
C GLU A 127 -7.94 5.29 11.10
N ALA A 128 -7.62 6.53 10.75
CA ALA A 128 -6.31 7.13 10.91
C ALA A 128 -6.35 8.30 11.90
N PHE A 129 -5.21 8.53 12.54
CA PHE A 129 -5.02 9.53 13.56
C PHE A 129 -3.71 10.26 13.30
N VAL A 130 -3.81 11.57 13.08
CA VAL A 130 -2.70 12.44 12.71
C VAL A 130 -2.35 13.30 13.92
N LYS A 131 -1.10 13.25 14.39
CA LYS A 131 -0.63 14.20 15.41
C LYS A 131 -0.70 15.62 14.86
N TRP A 132 -1.22 16.55 15.64
CA TRP A 132 -1.37 17.94 15.25
C TRP A 132 -0.96 18.86 16.39
N ASP A 133 0.12 19.62 16.18
CA ASP A 133 0.69 20.53 17.18
C ASP A 133 0.09 21.95 17.15
N GLY A 134 -0.81 22.22 16.21
CA GLY A 134 -1.40 23.54 15.97
C GLY A 134 -0.92 24.18 14.68
N GLU A 135 0.21 23.75 14.13
CA GLU A 135 0.85 24.31 12.95
C GLU A 135 1.15 23.26 11.87
N HIS A 136 1.58 22.06 12.26
CA HIS A 136 2.06 21.01 11.37
C HIS A 136 1.48 19.62 11.69
N ALA A 137 1.28 18.82 10.64
CA ALA A 137 0.94 17.41 10.81
C ALA A 137 2.21 16.63 11.18
N GLY A 138 2.11 15.80 12.22
CA GLY A 138 3.17 14.90 12.68
C GLY A 138 2.96 13.46 12.20
N ASP A 139 3.38 12.51 13.04
CA ASP A 139 3.17 11.09 12.77
C ASP A 139 1.67 10.78 12.60
N VAL A 140 1.38 9.89 11.65
CA VAL A 140 0.08 9.29 11.43
C VAL A 140 0.13 7.84 11.85
N ARG A 141 -0.80 7.45 12.71
CA ARG A 141 -1.09 6.04 13.00
C ARG A 141 -2.44 5.66 12.41
N PHE A 142 -2.58 4.46 11.88
CA PHE A 142 -3.87 3.95 11.44
C PHE A 142 -4.12 2.55 11.97
N VAL A 143 -5.39 2.29 12.27
CA VAL A 143 -5.90 0.97 12.63
C VAL A 143 -6.15 0.23 11.32
N ASN A 144 -5.35 -0.80 11.08
CA ASN A 144 -5.48 -1.60 9.87
C ASN A 144 -6.63 -2.60 10.00
N VAL A 145 -7.03 -3.21 8.88
CA VAL A 145 -8.00 -4.30 8.87
C VAL A 145 -7.45 -5.55 9.57
N PRO A 146 -8.34 -6.47 10.02
CA PRO A 146 -7.93 -7.76 10.57
C PRO A 146 -6.91 -8.48 9.67
N SER A 147 -5.78 -8.84 10.26
CA SER A 147 -4.61 -9.38 9.58
C SER A 147 -4.29 -10.78 10.12
N PHE A 148 -4.01 -11.73 9.23
CA PHE A 148 -3.91 -13.16 9.57
C PHE A 148 -2.95 -13.91 8.66
N ILE A 149 -2.45 -15.07 9.11
CA ILE A 149 -1.72 -16.00 8.25
C ILE A 149 -2.73 -16.91 7.54
N TRP A 150 -2.77 -16.87 6.21
CA TRP A 150 -3.59 -17.76 5.40
C TRP A 150 -2.96 -19.15 5.31
N LYS A 151 -1.64 -19.23 5.09
CA LYS A 151 -0.92 -20.51 5.06
C LYS A 151 0.53 -20.34 5.50
N ARG A 152 1.01 -21.30 6.29
CA ARG A 152 2.35 -21.32 6.87
C ARG A 152 3.30 -22.21 6.09
N ASP A 153 4.58 -21.85 6.09
CA ASP A 153 5.71 -22.70 5.68
C ASP A 153 5.50 -23.33 4.28
N VAL A 154 4.97 -22.53 3.36
CA VAL A 154 4.75 -22.95 1.96
C VAL A 154 6.02 -22.76 1.16
N THR A 155 6.30 -23.71 0.27
CA THR A 155 7.44 -23.66 -0.65
C THR A 155 6.96 -23.48 -2.08
N VAL A 156 7.63 -22.61 -2.84
CA VAL A 156 7.44 -22.42 -4.28
C VAL A 156 8.77 -22.56 -5.02
N GLU A 157 8.72 -23.08 -6.24
CA GLU A 157 9.90 -23.18 -7.11
C GLU A 157 10.02 -21.95 -8.01
N THR A 158 11.16 -21.28 -7.94
CA THR A 158 11.51 -20.14 -8.77
C THR A 158 12.53 -20.52 -9.85
N PRO A 159 12.44 -19.98 -11.07
CA PRO A 159 13.39 -20.28 -12.14
C PRO A 159 14.85 -19.99 -11.79
N SER A 160 15.12 -18.88 -11.10
CA SER A 160 16.48 -18.38 -10.87
C SER A 160 17.01 -18.63 -9.46
N PHE A 161 16.14 -18.82 -8.46
CA PHE A 161 16.52 -18.90 -7.05
C PHE A 161 16.17 -20.24 -6.39
N GLY A 162 15.62 -21.20 -7.15
CA GLY A 162 15.22 -22.51 -6.66
C GLY A 162 14.04 -22.45 -5.70
N ALA A 163 14.03 -23.33 -4.71
CA ALA A 163 12.98 -23.43 -3.71
C ALA A 163 13.01 -22.24 -2.74
N VAL A 164 11.89 -21.53 -2.62
CA VAL A 164 11.69 -20.43 -1.68
C VAL A 164 10.58 -20.79 -0.72
N THR A 165 10.86 -20.76 0.58
CA THR A 165 9.88 -21.06 1.63
C THR A 165 9.46 -19.79 2.38
N GLY A 166 8.18 -19.69 2.73
CA GLY A 166 7.65 -18.54 3.42
C GLY A 166 6.19 -18.71 3.85
N ASP A 167 5.55 -17.60 4.18
CA ASP A 167 4.15 -17.55 4.56
C ASP A 167 3.33 -16.77 3.56
N ILE A 168 2.07 -17.17 3.39
CA ILE A 168 1.06 -16.34 2.78
C ILE A 168 0.22 -15.75 3.89
N ALA A 169 0.24 -14.43 4.03
CA ALA A 169 -0.51 -13.72 5.06
C ALA A 169 -1.19 -12.48 4.49
N PHE A 170 -2.28 -12.08 5.15
CA PHE A 170 -3.12 -10.94 4.80
C PHE A 170 -2.87 -9.79 5.78
N GLY A 171 -2.66 -8.59 5.24
CA GLY A 171 -2.49 -7.34 5.98
C GLY A 171 -3.27 -6.17 5.36
N GLY A 172 -4.42 -6.46 4.75
CA GLY A 172 -5.15 -5.57 3.82
C GLY A 172 -4.92 -5.95 2.35
N ALA A 173 -3.81 -6.61 2.05
CA ALA A 173 -3.56 -7.36 0.82
C ALA A 173 -2.84 -8.66 1.17
N PHE A 174 -2.92 -9.68 0.31
CA PHE A 174 -2.14 -10.91 0.49
C PHE A 174 -0.70 -10.72 0.02
N TYR A 175 0.26 -11.13 0.84
CA TYR A 175 1.67 -11.15 0.48
C TYR A 175 2.29 -12.51 0.76
N PHE A 176 3.31 -12.85 -0.03
CA PHE A 176 4.25 -13.92 0.31
C PHE A 176 5.39 -13.33 1.13
N TYR A 177 5.49 -13.68 2.41
CA TYR A 177 6.53 -13.24 3.32
C TYR A 177 7.64 -14.27 3.38
N THR A 178 8.88 -13.86 3.09
CA THR A 178 10.06 -14.74 3.12
C THR A 178 11.29 -13.99 3.59
N ASP A 179 12.32 -14.74 3.99
CA ASP A 179 13.61 -14.19 4.40
C ASP A 179 14.55 -14.12 3.19
N GLY A 180 15.20 -12.97 2.99
CA GLY A 180 16.17 -12.77 1.93
C GLY A 180 17.57 -13.33 2.26
N GLU A 181 17.91 -13.55 3.54
CA GLU A 181 19.23 -14.01 3.97
C GLU A 181 19.65 -15.33 3.31
N PRO A 182 18.82 -16.41 3.28
CA PRO A 182 19.18 -17.68 2.66
C PRO A 182 19.48 -17.58 1.16
N HIS A 183 19.00 -16.53 0.51
CA HIS A 183 19.17 -16.28 -0.92
C HIS A 183 20.24 -15.23 -1.24
N GLY A 184 20.97 -14.74 -0.21
CA GLY A 184 21.99 -13.70 -0.39
C GLY A 184 21.42 -12.35 -0.83
N LEU A 185 20.19 -12.03 -0.42
CA LEU A 185 19.46 -10.84 -0.83
C LEU A 185 19.32 -9.85 0.34
N PRO A 186 20.36 -9.05 0.64
CA PRO A 186 20.23 -7.99 1.63
C PRO A 186 19.24 -6.93 1.14
N VAL A 187 18.42 -6.40 2.05
CA VAL A 187 17.50 -5.28 1.77
C VAL A 187 18.31 -3.99 1.72
N ARG A 188 18.94 -3.73 0.58
CA ARG A 188 19.78 -2.56 0.30
C ARG A 188 19.57 -2.09 -1.13
N GLU A 189 19.79 -0.82 -1.36
CA GLU A 189 19.66 -0.15 -2.66
C GLU A 189 20.54 -0.83 -3.72
N SER A 190 21.75 -1.28 -3.34
CA SER A 190 22.68 -2.01 -4.22
C SER A 190 22.17 -3.36 -4.72
N SER A 191 21.13 -3.92 -4.10
CA SER A 191 20.56 -5.23 -4.41
C SER A 191 19.18 -5.15 -5.06
N VAL A 192 18.72 -3.94 -5.40
CA VAL A 192 17.34 -3.69 -5.86
C VAL A 192 16.95 -4.53 -7.08
N GLU A 193 17.81 -4.67 -8.09
CA GLU A 193 17.52 -5.47 -9.29
C GLU A 193 17.33 -6.96 -8.95
N ALA A 194 18.18 -7.50 -8.07
CA ALA A 194 18.09 -8.88 -7.64
C ALA A 194 16.83 -9.12 -6.77
N LEU A 195 16.51 -8.17 -5.89
CA LEU A 195 15.28 -8.19 -5.09
C LEU A 195 14.04 -8.15 -5.98
N ILE A 196 14.00 -7.28 -7.00
CA ILE A 196 12.92 -7.20 -7.98
C ILE A 196 12.72 -8.56 -8.68
N ARG A 197 13.81 -9.14 -9.21
CA ARG A 197 13.73 -10.42 -9.91
C ARG A 197 13.22 -11.53 -8.98
N PHE A 198 13.79 -11.62 -7.77
CA PHE A 198 13.38 -12.59 -6.76
C PHE A 198 11.90 -12.44 -6.40
N GLY A 199 11.48 -11.23 -6.01
CA GLY A 199 10.11 -10.97 -5.58
C GLY A 199 9.08 -11.23 -6.68
N ALA A 200 9.42 -10.92 -7.94
CA ALA A 200 8.55 -11.17 -9.09
C ALA A 200 8.40 -12.67 -9.42
N GLU A 201 9.51 -13.42 -9.39
CA GLU A 201 9.48 -14.87 -9.59
C GLU A 201 8.69 -15.56 -8.47
N VAL A 202 8.89 -15.17 -7.21
CA VAL A 202 8.14 -15.68 -6.05
C VAL A 202 6.65 -15.34 -6.16
N LYS A 203 6.29 -14.08 -6.46
CA LYS A 203 4.88 -13.66 -6.64
C LYS A 203 4.19 -14.51 -7.71
N THR A 204 4.87 -14.71 -8.84
CA THR A 204 4.33 -15.50 -9.97
C THR A 204 4.15 -16.96 -9.57
N ALA A 205 5.16 -17.58 -8.97
CA ALA A 205 5.11 -18.97 -8.55
C ALA A 205 4.04 -19.20 -7.46
N ALA A 206 3.93 -18.28 -6.50
CA ALA A 206 2.95 -18.35 -5.41
C ALA A 206 1.51 -18.19 -5.91
N ASN A 207 1.23 -17.20 -6.77
CA ASN A 207 -0.12 -17.05 -7.36
C ASN A 207 -0.53 -18.28 -8.17
N ARG A 208 0.40 -18.93 -8.87
CA ARG A 208 0.12 -20.17 -9.61
C ARG A 208 -0.16 -21.36 -8.68
N ALA A 209 0.57 -21.47 -7.58
CA ALA A 209 0.49 -22.61 -6.66
C ALA A 209 -0.66 -22.49 -5.64
N PHE A 210 -1.04 -21.25 -5.27
CA PHE A 210 -1.95 -20.98 -4.18
C PHE A 210 -3.02 -19.96 -4.59
N PRO A 211 -4.21 -20.42 -5.02
CA PRO A 211 -5.33 -19.54 -5.33
C PRO A 211 -5.96 -19.02 -4.03
N VAL A 212 -5.42 -17.90 -3.52
CA VAL A 212 -5.92 -17.26 -2.30
C VAL A 212 -7.29 -16.64 -2.53
N VAL A 213 -8.14 -16.65 -1.51
CA VAL A 213 -9.41 -15.92 -1.48
C VAL A 213 -9.62 -15.43 -0.06
N HIS A 214 -9.91 -14.14 0.11
CA HIS A 214 -10.24 -13.60 1.43
C HIS A 214 -11.61 -14.13 1.89
N PRO A 215 -11.74 -14.67 3.13
CA PRO A 215 -12.96 -15.36 3.57
C PRO A 215 -14.23 -14.50 3.54
N GLU A 216 -14.07 -13.20 3.75
CA GLU A 216 -15.19 -12.25 3.87
C GLU A 216 -15.27 -11.26 2.70
N ILE A 217 -14.26 -11.20 1.84
CA ILE A 217 -14.16 -10.25 0.71
C ILE A 217 -13.64 -10.98 -0.54
N PRO A 218 -14.49 -11.78 -1.22
CA PRO A 218 -14.05 -12.67 -2.29
C PRO A 218 -13.37 -11.98 -3.48
N GLU A 219 -13.55 -10.66 -3.64
CA GLU A 219 -12.87 -9.83 -4.63
C GLU A 219 -11.36 -9.70 -4.36
N ILE A 220 -10.92 -9.94 -3.12
CA ILE A 220 -9.50 -9.99 -2.74
C ILE A 220 -9.03 -11.45 -2.85
N ASN A 221 -8.48 -11.80 -4.01
CA ASN A 221 -8.24 -13.19 -4.39
C ASN A 221 -6.93 -13.43 -5.16
N HIS A 222 -5.92 -12.60 -4.89
CA HIS A 222 -4.58 -12.76 -5.48
C HIS A 222 -3.51 -12.35 -4.47
N ILE A 223 -2.31 -12.88 -4.64
CA ILE A 223 -1.13 -12.45 -3.88
C ILE A 223 -0.57 -11.21 -4.55
N TYR A 224 -0.70 -10.07 -3.86
CA TYR A 224 -0.38 -8.73 -4.34
C TYR A 224 1.12 -8.56 -4.62
N GLY A 225 1.96 -9.11 -3.73
CA GLY A 225 3.42 -8.99 -3.82
C GLY A 225 4.17 -9.95 -2.91
N THR A 226 5.49 -9.83 -2.97
CA THR A 226 6.42 -10.54 -2.10
C THR A 226 7.04 -9.55 -1.12
N ILE A 227 6.99 -9.85 0.18
CA ILE A 227 7.69 -9.10 1.23
C ILE A 227 8.94 -9.88 1.60
N ILE A 228 10.09 -9.29 1.32
CA ILE A 228 11.41 -9.88 1.57
C ILE A 228 11.96 -9.23 2.83
N ALA A 229 11.97 -9.98 3.95
CA ALA A 229 12.54 -9.52 5.20
C ALA A 229 14.06 -9.76 5.23
N ASN A 230 14.80 -8.92 5.94
CA ASN A 230 16.22 -9.10 6.20
C ASN A 230 16.63 -8.35 7.48
N ALA A 231 17.90 -8.48 7.88
CA ALA A 231 18.48 -7.73 8.98
C ALA A 231 18.39 -6.20 8.73
N PRO A 232 18.10 -5.41 9.78
CA PRO A 232 18.01 -3.96 9.67
C PRO A 232 19.36 -3.32 9.36
N ARG A 233 19.36 -2.05 8.94
CA ARG A 233 20.56 -1.24 8.77
C ARG A 233 20.92 -0.45 10.04
N ARG A 234 19.94 -0.03 10.83
CA ARG A 234 20.15 0.82 12.01
C ARG A 234 20.00 0.01 13.31
N PRO A 235 20.83 0.31 14.33
CA PRO A 235 20.56 -0.13 15.69
C PRO A 235 19.18 0.39 16.15
N GLY A 236 18.41 -0.46 16.83
CA GLY A 236 17.07 -0.12 17.33
C GLY A 236 15.92 -0.44 16.37
N SER A 237 16.21 -0.76 15.11
CA SER A 237 15.22 -1.37 14.20
C SER A 237 15.12 -2.86 14.45
N THR A 238 13.92 -3.43 14.28
CA THR A 238 13.68 -4.87 14.43
C THR A 238 14.14 -5.63 13.18
N GLN A 239 13.83 -5.09 12.00
CA GLN A 239 14.16 -5.70 10.71
C GLN A 239 14.13 -4.64 9.59
N ALA A 240 14.55 -5.02 8.39
CA ALA A 240 14.25 -4.32 7.14
C ALA A 240 13.37 -5.20 6.25
N ASN A 241 12.58 -4.57 5.38
CA ASN A 241 11.89 -5.28 4.31
C ASN A 241 11.92 -4.53 2.98
N CYS A 242 11.78 -5.30 1.91
CA CYS A 242 11.53 -4.81 0.56
C CYS A 242 10.25 -5.47 0.05
N CYS A 243 9.29 -4.64 -0.38
CA CYS A 243 8.09 -5.12 -1.06
C CYS A 243 8.31 -5.05 -2.57
N VAL A 244 8.14 -6.18 -3.24
CA VAL A 244 8.04 -6.22 -4.70
C VAL A 244 6.61 -6.59 -5.06
N PHE A 245 5.89 -5.66 -5.69
CA PHE A 245 4.46 -5.78 -5.96
C PHE A 245 4.12 -5.32 -7.38
N ALA A 246 2.82 -5.36 -7.69
CA ALA A 246 2.30 -4.99 -9.01
C ALA A 246 3.12 -5.62 -10.14
N ASP A 247 3.43 -4.85 -11.18
CA ASP A 247 4.34 -5.25 -12.21
C ASP A 247 5.76 -4.81 -11.83
N ARG A 248 6.40 -5.60 -10.96
CA ARG A 248 7.82 -5.43 -10.54
C ARG A 248 8.15 -4.06 -9.90
N GLU A 249 7.16 -3.44 -9.26
CA GLU A 249 7.32 -2.19 -8.52
C GLU A 249 7.97 -2.47 -7.16
N VAL A 250 8.80 -1.54 -6.67
CA VAL A 250 9.45 -1.64 -5.35
C VAL A 250 8.89 -0.58 -4.42
N ASP A 251 8.39 -0.93 -3.24
CA ASP A 251 7.96 0.08 -2.29
C ASP A 251 9.19 0.73 -1.60
N ARG A 252 9.31 2.05 -1.68
CA ARG A 252 10.37 2.82 -1.00
C ARG A 252 10.05 3.02 0.47
N SER A 253 8.78 2.89 0.86
CA SER A 253 8.37 2.81 2.26
C SER A 253 8.53 1.38 2.78
N PRO A 254 8.40 1.16 4.11
CA PRO A 254 8.36 -0.19 4.68
C PRO A 254 7.06 -0.96 4.37
N THR A 255 6.19 -0.42 3.51
CA THR A 255 4.88 -0.92 3.10
C THR A 255 3.92 -1.05 4.27
N GLY A 256 2.94 -0.15 4.41
CA GLY A 256 2.06 -0.15 5.59
C GLY A 256 1.21 -1.42 5.71
N SER A 257 0.61 -1.90 4.61
CA SER A 257 -0.11 -3.18 4.55
C SER A 257 0.81 -4.38 4.83
N GLY A 258 2.02 -4.37 4.26
CA GLY A 258 3.07 -5.37 4.50
C GLY A 258 3.54 -5.39 5.95
N THR A 259 3.70 -4.21 6.57
CA THR A 259 4.06 -4.07 7.98
C THR A 259 2.94 -4.58 8.88
N GLY A 260 1.68 -4.24 8.59
CA GLY A 260 0.53 -4.77 9.33
C GLY A 260 0.42 -6.30 9.25
N GLY A 261 0.54 -6.86 8.04
CA GLY A 261 0.55 -8.32 7.86
C GLY A 261 1.77 -8.98 8.51
N ARG A 262 2.94 -8.34 8.53
CA ARG A 262 4.14 -8.83 9.21
C ARG A 262 4.01 -8.79 10.74
N VAL A 263 3.38 -7.77 11.31
CA VAL A 263 3.01 -7.74 12.74
C VAL A 263 2.14 -8.95 13.08
N ALA A 264 1.10 -9.20 12.28
CA ALA A 264 0.25 -10.37 12.47
C ALA A 264 1.02 -11.69 12.32
N GLN A 265 1.88 -11.80 11.30
CA GLN A 265 2.69 -12.98 11.06
C GLN A 265 3.60 -13.30 12.25
N LEU A 266 4.38 -12.32 12.71
CA LEU A 266 5.30 -12.51 13.83
C LEU A 266 4.54 -12.83 15.12
N TYR A 267 3.44 -12.13 15.40
CA TYR A 267 2.60 -12.40 16.57
C TYR A 267 2.02 -13.83 16.56
N LEU A 268 1.41 -14.23 15.44
CA LEU A 268 0.80 -15.55 15.29
C LEU A 268 1.82 -16.70 15.23
N ARG A 269 3.10 -16.38 15.00
CA ARG A 269 4.24 -17.30 15.16
C ARG A 269 4.88 -17.26 16.55
N GLY A 270 4.42 -16.40 17.46
CA GLY A 270 4.98 -16.23 18.80
C GLY A 270 6.36 -15.54 18.81
N GLN A 271 6.67 -14.79 17.76
CA GLN A 271 7.93 -14.06 17.56
C GLN A 271 7.82 -12.56 17.87
N LEU A 272 6.60 -12.08 18.17
CA LEU A 272 6.32 -10.71 18.64
C LEU A 272 5.35 -10.81 19.82
N ALA A 273 5.69 -10.21 20.95
CA ALA A 273 4.81 -10.23 22.13
C ALA A 273 3.67 -9.20 22.04
N ARG A 274 2.58 -9.44 22.76
CA ARG A 274 1.49 -8.45 22.90
C ARG A 274 2.05 -7.18 23.57
N GLY A 275 1.92 -6.03 22.89
CA GLY A 275 2.45 -4.74 23.34
C GLY A 275 3.86 -4.41 22.83
N GLU A 276 4.55 -5.36 22.18
CA GLU A 276 5.80 -5.09 21.50
C GLU A 276 5.56 -4.34 20.19
N THR A 277 6.50 -3.47 19.82
CA THR A 277 6.44 -2.67 18.58
C THR A 277 7.54 -3.12 17.64
N ILE A 278 7.16 -3.52 16.42
CA ILE A 278 8.12 -3.71 15.35
C ILE A 278 8.57 -2.35 14.84
N VAL A 279 9.87 -2.17 14.67
CA VAL A 279 10.46 -1.02 13.97
C VAL A 279 10.99 -1.55 12.64
N ASN A 280 10.24 -1.27 11.58
CA ASN A 280 10.41 -1.91 10.28
C ASN A 280 11.00 -0.92 9.27
N GLU A 281 12.19 -1.23 8.76
CA GLU A 281 12.87 -0.39 7.77
C GLU A 281 12.46 -0.74 6.33
N SER A 282 12.58 0.24 5.43
CA SER A 282 12.47 0.05 4.00
C SER A 282 13.84 -0.20 3.35
N ILE A 283 13.83 -0.46 2.03
CA ILE A 283 15.05 -0.57 1.22
C ILE A 283 15.95 0.68 1.26
N ILE A 284 15.37 1.87 1.47
CA ILE A 284 16.11 3.14 1.64
C ILE A 284 16.30 3.54 3.11
N GLY A 285 15.85 2.71 4.05
CA GLY A 285 16.03 2.90 5.49
C GLY A 285 15.10 3.95 6.12
N THR A 286 13.96 4.24 5.50
CA THR A 286 12.82 4.90 6.19
C THR A 286 12.12 3.87 7.07
N VAL A 287 11.30 4.34 8.02
CA VAL A 287 10.79 3.48 9.12
C VAL A 287 9.30 3.66 9.29
N PHE A 288 8.62 2.54 9.48
CA PHE A 288 7.28 2.45 10.04
C PHE A 288 7.36 1.64 11.32
N LYS A 289 6.46 1.95 12.24
CA LYS A 289 6.26 1.16 13.45
C LYS A 289 4.96 0.39 13.34
N GLY A 290 4.91 -0.79 13.95
CA GLY A 290 3.67 -1.54 14.01
C GLY A 290 3.51 -2.34 15.30
N ARG A 291 2.28 -2.53 15.74
CA ARG A 291 1.98 -3.30 16.96
C ARG A 291 0.60 -3.94 16.89
N VAL A 292 0.38 -4.96 17.70
CA VAL A 292 -0.95 -5.59 17.85
C VAL A 292 -1.79 -4.77 18.82
N LEU A 293 -2.99 -4.37 18.40
CA LEU A 293 -3.99 -3.75 19.28
C LEU A 293 -4.85 -4.82 19.96
N GLU A 294 -5.40 -5.73 19.16
CA GLU A 294 -6.31 -6.78 19.65
C GLU A 294 -6.23 -8.06 18.82
N GLU A 295 -6.68 -9.17 19.42
CA GLU A 295 -6.89 -10.45 18.74
C GLU A 295 -8.34 -10.54 18.25
N THR A 296 -8.53 -11.16 17.09
CA THR A 296 -9.84 -11.37 16.48
C THR A 296 -9.81 -12.62 15.57
N THR A 297 -10.83 -12.80 14.75
CA THR A 297 -10.93 -13.87 13.75
C THR A 297 -11.47 -13.34 12.43
N VAL A 298 -11.04 -13.94 11.32
CA VAL A 298 -11.59 -13.72 9.98
C VAL A 298 -11.95 -15.07 9.40
N GLY A 299 -13.24 -15.37 9.27
CA GLY A 299 -13.71 -16.73 9.01
C GLY A 299 -13.11 -17.75 10.01
N GLU A 300 -12.35 -18.72 9.51
CA GLU A 300 -11.67 -19.74 10.32
C GLU A 300 -10.27 -19.33 10.82
N PHE A 301 -9.74 -18.20 10.36
CA PHE A 301 -8.37 -17.78 10.67
C PHE A 301 -8.32 -16.97 11.97
N ARG A 302 -7.37 -17.33 12.85
CA ARG A 302 -6.94 -16.44 13.94
C ARG A 302 -6.29 -15.20 13.34
N ALA A 303 -6.73 -14.04 13.78
CA ALA A 303 -6.31 -12.75 13.27
C ALA A 303 -5.94 -11.80 14.41
N VAL A 304 -5.31 -10.69 14.05
CA VAL A 304 -5.09 -9.54 14.93
C VAL A 304 -5.46 -8.27 14.20
N ILE A 305 -5.74 -7.21 14.94
CA ILE A 305 -5.83 -5.85 14.40
C ILE A 305 -4.50 -5.15 14.65
N PRO A 306 -3.68 -4.91 13.60
CA PRO A 306 -2.45 -4.16 13.75
C PRO A 306 -2.71 -2.65 13.64
N GLU A 307 -1.93 -1.89 14.40
CA GLU A 307 -1.74 -0.46 14.16
C GLU A 307 -0.41 -0.26 13.43
N VAL A 308 -0.38 0.65 12.47
CA VAL A 308 0.84 1.05 11.76
C VAL A 308 1.02 2.56 11.88
N GLU A 309 2.23 3.01 12.21
CA GLU A 309 2.61 4.42 12.36
C GLU A 309 3.74 4.78 11.38
N GLY A 310 3.61 5.93 10.74
CA GLY A 310 4.63 6.55 9.89
C GLY A 310 4.35 8.03 9.70
N ASN A 311 5.04 8.68 8.76
CA ASN A 311 4.81 10.07 8.43
C ASN A 311 4.91 10.32 6.92
N ALA A 312 4.27 11.38 6.47
CA ALA A 312 4.26 11.81 5.08
C ALA A 312 4.45 13.32 4.96
N PHE A 313 4.81 13.76 3.76
CA PHE A 313 5.02 15.17 3.45
C PHE A 313 4.42 15.49 2.09
N ILE A 314 3.70 16.61 2.02
CA ILE A 314 3.22 17.17 0.75
C ILE A 314 4.44 17.69 -0.02
N CYS A 315 4.66 17.17 -1.23
CA CYS A 315 5.76 17.58 -2.09
C CYS A 315 5.33 18.52 -3.23
N GLY A 316 4.03 18.67 -3.48
CA GLY A 316 3.54 19.67 -4.41
C GLY A 316 2.07 19.55 -4.77
N PHE A 317 1.66 20.41 -5.70
CA PHE A 317 0.35 20.39 -6.33
C PHE A 317 0.56 20.40 -7.84
N ALA A 318 -0.24 19.65 -8.58
CA ALA A 318 -0.15 19.62 -10.03
C ALA A 318 -1.54 19.70 -10.68
N ASN A 319 -1.54 20.24 -11.90
CA ASN A 319 -2.68 20.22 -12.81
C ASN A 319 -2.25 19.56 -14.10
N TRP A 320 -2.61 18.29 -14.25
CA TRP A 320 -2.26 17.47 -15.40
C TRP A 320 -3.23 17.72 -16.55
N ILE A 321 -2.69 17.94 -17.73
CA ILE A 321 -3.48 18.09 -18.95
C ILE A 321 -3.36 16.82 -19.78
N ILE A 322 -4.51 16.30 -20.23
CA ILE A 322 -4.60 15.23 -21.22
C ILE A 322 -5.18 15.86 -22.48
N ASP A 323 -4.38 15.90 -23.53
CA ASP A 323 -4.75 16.39 -24.86
C ASP A 323 -4.87 15.19 -25.79
N GLU A 324 -6.05 14.94 -26.35
CA GLU A 324 -6.28 13.78 -27.23
C GLU A 324 -5.45 13.82 -28.53
N ARG A 325 -4.79 14.95 -28.83
CA ARG A 325 -3.85 15.07 -29.95
C ARG A 325 -2.45 14.56 -29.61
N ASP A 326 -2.14 14.42 -28.33
CA ASP A 326 -0.87 13.86 -27.87
C ASP A 326 -0.88 12.34 -28.10
N PRO A 327 0.01 11.77 -28.94
CA PRO A 327 0.08 10.33 -29.14
C PRO A 327 0.44 9.55 -27.87
N LEU A 328 0.98 10.22 -26.84
CA LEU A 328 1.33 9.68 -25.54
C LEU A 328 0.35 10.14 -24.45
N ALA A 329 -0.86 10.57 -24.82
CA ALA A 329 -1.88 11.07 -23.89
C ALA A 329 -2.09 10.13 -22.68
N TYR A 330 -2.07 8.82 -22.93
CA TYR A 330 -2.29 7.77 -21.93
C TYR A 330 -1.01 7.07 -21.45
N GLY A 331 0.15 7.66 -21.76
CA GLY A 331 1.45 7.27 -21.22
C GLY A 331 2.03 5.96 -21.72
N PHE A 332 3.22 5.63 -21.21
CA PHE A 332 4.00 4.44 -21.53
C PHE A 332 4.93 4.06 -20.35
N LEU A 333 5.48 2.85 -20.38
CA LEU A 333 6.49 2.40 -19.41
C LEU A 333 7.74 1.90 -20.14
N VAL A 334 8.91 2.29 -19.64
CA VAL A 334 10.21 1.73 -20.03
C VAL A 334 10.92 1.25 -18.78
N ARG A 335 11.26 -0.04 -18.73
CA ARG A 335 11.89 -0.70 -17.57
C ARG A 335 12.51 -2.04 -17.97
#